data_AF-A0A935JE20-F1
#
_entry.id   AF-A0A935JE20-F1
#
_cell.length_a   1.000
_cell.length_b   1.000
_cell.length_c   1.000
_cell.angle_alpha   90.00
_cell.angle_beta   90.00
_cell.angle_gamma   90.00
#
_symmetry.space_group_name_H-M   'P 1'
#
loop_
_entity.id
_entity.type
_entity.pdbx_description
1 polymer ?
#
loop_
_entity_poly.entity_id
_entity_poly.type
_entity_poly.pdbx_seq_one_letter_code
_entity_poly.pdbx_strand_id
1 'polypeptide(L)' 'MKKAWVFSILFSLAVCFGANVNAQCAMCTKTAQQLGEKPAQGMNAGILYLMAVPYCIVGFIGYRWWKAHQNNAI' A
#
# COMPACT_ATOMS: atom_id res chain seq x y z
N MET A 1 -6.57 25.33 1.12
CA MET A 1 -6.85 24.49 2.31
C MET A 1 -8.11 23.63 2.18
N LYS A 2 -9.28 24.17 1.79
CA LYS A 2 -10.53 23.40 1.64
C LYS A 2 -10.43 22.23 0.63
N LYS A 3 -9.77 22.45 -0.51
CA LYS A 3 -9.58 21.42 -1.56
C LYS A 3 -8.68 20.27 -1.11
N ALA A 4 -7.59 20.56 -0.40
CA ALA A 4 -6.68 19.55 0.15
C ALA A 4 -7.36 18.66 1.20
N TRP A 5 -8.27 19.23 1.99
CA TRP A 5 -9.05 18.48 2.97
C TRP A 5 -10.05 17.55 2.30
N VAL A 6 -10.70 17.99 1.22
CA VAL A 6 -11.59 17.16 0.38
C VAL A 6 -10.83 16.00 -0.26
N PHE A 7 -9.63 16.24 -0.80
CA PHE A 7 -8.78 15.17 -1.34
C PHE A 7 -8.34 14.16 -0.27
N SER A 8 -7.98 14.64 0.93
CA SER A 8 -7.58 13.78 2.05
C SER A 8 -8.74 12.90 2.54
N ILE A 9 -9.96 13.45 2.59
CA ILE A 9 -11.18 12.71 2.95
C ILE A 9 -11.51 11.67 1.87
N LEU A 10 -11.49 12.05 0.60
CA LEU A 10 -11.73 11.14 -0.52
C LEU A 10 -10.73 9.97 -0.54
N PHE A 11 -9.45 10.25 -0.29
CA PHE A 11 -8.42 9.23 -0.21
C PHE A 11 -8.65 8.28 0.98
N SER A 12 -8.95 8.81 2.16
CA SER A 12 -9.26 8.00 3.35
C SER A 12 -10.51 7.14 3.15
N LEU A 13 -11.53 7.69 2.48
CA LEU A 13 -12.76 6.98 2.17
C LEU A 13 -12.50 5.82 1.19
N ALA A 14 -11.69 6.06 0.15
CA ALA A 14 -11.31 5.03 -0.82
C ALA A 14 -10.56 3.85 -0.18
N VAL A 15 -9.70 4.12 0.82
CA VAL A 15 -8.99 3.08 1.57
C VAL A 15 -9.94 2.24 2.43
N CYS A 16 -10.95 2.86 3.05
CA CYS A 16 -11.93 2.17 3.91
C CYS A 16 -12.90 1.26 3.15
N PHE A 17 -13.15 1.51 1.86
CA PHE A 17 -14.06 0.72 1.03
C PHE A 17 -13.40 -0.45 0.26
N GLY A 18 -12.11 -0.71 0.49
CA GLY A 18 -11.39 -1.88 -0.03
C GLY A 18 -11.78 -3.19 0.69
N ALA A 19 -13.07 -3.52 0.73
CA ALA A 19 -13.56 -4.74 1.35
C ALA A 19 -13.65 -5.88 0.31
N ASN A 20 -13.16 -7.06 0.71
CA ASN A 20 -12.92 -8.29 -0.04
C ASN A 20 -11.51 -8.40 -0.68
N VAL A 21 -10.53 -8.79 0.13
CA VAL A 21 -9.23 -9.32 -0.34
C VAL A 21 -9.40 -10.75 -0.87
N ASN A 22 -10.34 -10.95 -1.80
CA ASN A 22 -10.18 -12.05 -2.74
C ASN A 22 -9.06 -11.62 -3.68
N ALA A 23 -8.06 -12.48 -3.90
CA ALA A 23 -6.89 -12.13 -4.69
C ALA A 23 -7.32 -11.47 -6.00
N GLN A 24 -6.97 -10.19 -6.18
CA GLN A 24 -7.43 -9.36 -7.30
C GLN A 24 -6.89 -9.86 -8.65
N CYS A 25 -5.93 -10.79 -8.61
CA CYS A 25 -5.31 -11.37 -9.78
C CYS A 25 -5.72 -12.86 -9.88
N ALA A 26 -6.46 -13.22 -10.94
CA ALA A 26 -6.85 -14.62 -11.22
C ALA A 26 -5.64 -15.58 -11.28
N MET A 27 -4.46 -15.05 -11.62
CA MET A 27 -3.19 -15.78 -11.64
C MET A 27 -2.72 -16.20 -10.23
N CYS A 28 -2.90 -15.34 -9.23
CA CYS A 28 -2.51 -15.62 -7.85
C CYS A 28 -3.38 -16.76 -7.29
N THR A 29 -4.70 -16.72 -7.50
CA THR A 29 -5.61 -17.77 -7.04
C THR A 29 -5.26 -19.14 -7.60
N LYS A 30 -4.99 -19.24 -8.92
CA LYS A 30 -4.57 -20.50 -9.54
C LYS A 30 -3.26 -21.03 -8.99
N THR A 31 -2.28 -20.14 -8.80
CA THR A 31 -0.96 -20.51 -8.27
C THR A 31 -1.07 -21.00 -6.82
N ALA A 32 -1.84 -20.30 -5.97
CA ALA A 32 -2.10 -20.73 -4.59
C ALA A 32 -2.74 -22.12 -4.51
N GLN A 33 -3.69 -22.43 -5.40
CA GLN A 33 -4.34 -23.75 -5.45
C GLN A 33 -3.37 -24.89 -5.77
N GLN A 34 -2.27 -24.62 -6.49
CA GLN A 34 -1.26 -25.62 -6.84
C GLN A 34 -0.18 -25.82 -5.77
N LEU A 35 -0.05 -24.89 -4.82
CA LEU A 35 1.03 -24.88 -3.83
C LEU A 35 0.70 -25.70 -2.57
N GLY A 36 -0.58 -25.96 -2.27
CA GLY A 36 -1.03 -26.52 -0.99
C GLY A 36 -1.21 -25.46 0.10
N GLU A 37 -1.80 -25.83 1.24
CA GLU A 37 -2.37 -24.86 2.20
C GLU A 37 -1.34 -23.89 2.82
N LYS A 38 -0.22 -24.40 3.32
CA LYS A 38 0.83 -23.59 3.99
C LYS A 38 1.50 -22.56 3.05
N PRO A 39 2.02 -22.93 1.87
CA PRO A 39 2.62 -21.97 0.95
C PRO A 39 1.59 -21.02 0.30
N ALA A 40 0.32 -21.44 0.15
CA ALA A 40 -0.75 -20.55 -0.32
C ALA A 40 -1.00 -19.38 0.66
N GLN A 41 -0.96 -19.63 1.97
CA GLN A 41 -1.06 -18.58 2.99
C GLN A 41 0.13 -17.60 2.94
N GLY A 42 1.34 -18.12 2.73
CA GLY A 42 2.56 -17.29 2.59
C GLY A 42 2.55 -16.38 1.35
N MET A 43 1.89 -16.81 0.27
CA MET A 43 1.81 -16.03 -0.97
C MET A 43 1.04 -14.71 -0.80
N ASN A 44 -0.09 -14.71 -0.08
CA ASN A 44 -0.86 -13.49 0.18
C ASN A 44 -0.07 -12.48 1.01
N ALA A 45 0.70 -12.96 2.00
CA ALA A 45 1.60 -12.10 2.77
C ALA A 45 2.70 -11.49 1.89
N GLY A 46 3.23 -12.27 0.93
CA GLY A 46 4.21 -11.79 -0.05
C GLY A 46 3.66 -10.69 -0.96
N ILE A 47 2.42 -10.83 -1.45
CA ILE A 47 1.76 -9.79 -2.29
C ILE A 47 1.61 -8.49 -1.50
N LEU A 48 1.08 -8.57 -0.27
CA LEU A 48 0.92 -7.40 0.58
C LEU A 48 2.27 -6.72 0.89
N TYR A 49 3.32 -7.51 1.14
CA TYR A 49 4.66 -6.98 1.33
C TYR A 49 5.15 -6.22 0.09
N LEU A 50 5.08 -6.83 -1.10
CA LEU A 50 5.51 -6.22 -2.35
C LEU A 50 4.72 -4.95 -2.70
N MET A 51 3.43 -4.91 -2.37
CA MET A 51 2.59 -3.72 -2.56
C MET A 51 2.95 -2.62 -1.56
N ALA A 52 3.20 -2.94 -0.28
CA ALA A 52 3.46 -1.95 0.76
C ALA A 52 4.84 -1.28 0.62
N VAL A 53 5.87 -2.05 0.26
CA VAL A 53 7.27 -1.59 0.15
C VAL A 53 7.44 -0.31 -0.67
N PRO A 54 6.95 -0.17 -1.92
CA PRO A 54 7.14 1.04 -2.71
C PRO A 54 6.51 2.28 -2.05
N TYR A 55 5.35 2.15 -1.41
CA TYR A 55 4.73 3.27 -0.69
C TYR A 55 5.53 3.66 0.55
N CYS A 56 6.05 2.69 1.31
CA CYS A 56 6.91 2.96 2.45
C CYS A 56 8.20 3.69 2.03
N ILE A 57 8.83 3.26 0.92
CA ILE A 57 10.05 3.90 0.39
C ILE A 57 9.76 5.36 -0.01
N VAL A 58 8.71 5.59 -0.80
CA VAL A 58 8.34 6.94 -1.24
C VAL A 58 8.00 7.84 -0.05
N GLY A 59 7.24 7.32 0.93
CA GLY A 59 6.91 8.05 2.15
C GLY A 59 8.15 8.41 2.97
N PHE A 60 9.10 7.49 3.13
CA PHE A 60 10.35 7.74 3.84
C PHE A 60 11.22 8.79 3.15
N ILE A 61 11.39 8.70 1.83
CA ILE A 61 12.15 9.67 1.04
C ILE A 61 11.49 11.05 1.12
N GLY A 62 10.17 11.12 0.92
CA GLY A 62 9.41 12.36 1.00
C GLY A 62 9.51 13.03 2.37
N TYR A 63 9.41 12.25 3.45
CA TYR A 63 9.59 12.76 4.82
C TYR A 63 11.00 13.32 5.05
N ARG A 64 12.05 12.60 4.61
CA ARG A 64 13.44 13.08 4.73
C ARG A 64 13.67 14.36 3.93
N TRP A 65 13.11 14.45 2.72
CA TRP A 65 13.22 15.62 1.87
C TRP A 65 12.54 16.85 2.49
N TRP A 66 11.31 16.70 2.99
CA TRP A 66 10.60 17.78 3.66
C TRP A 66 11.34 18.28 4.90
N LYS A 67 11.84 17.36 5.75
CA LYS A 67 12.64 17.72 6.93
C LYS A 67 13.93 18.45 6.55
N ALA A 68 14.61 18.02 5.49
CA ALA A 68 15.80 18.71 4.99
C ALA A 68 15.49 20.13 4.50
N HIS A 69 14.38 20.33 3.80
CA HIS A 69 13.96 21.66 3.35
C HIS A 69 13.50 22.58 4.51
N GLN A 70 12.92 22.04 5.59
CA GLN A 70 12.64 22.83 6.80
C GLN A 70 13.91 23.26 7.53
N ASN A 71 14.95 22.41 7.55
CA ASN A 71 16.23 22.73 8.20
C ASN A 71 17.08 23.73 7.41
N ASN A 72 16.85 23.88 6.10
CA ASN A 72 17.56 24.83 5.23
C ASN A 72 16.83 26.18 5.06
N ALA A 73 15.73 26.40 5.79
CA ALA A 73 14.95 27.65 5.77
C ALA A 73 15.30 28.61 6.92
N ILE A 74 16.56 28.56 7.39
CA ILE A 74 17.20 29.58 8.24
C ILE A 74 18.35 30.19 7.43
#